data_AF-A0A150S7Y7-F1
#
_entry.id   AF-A0A150S7Y7-F1
#
_cell.length_a   1.000
_cell.length_b   1.000
_cell.length_c   1.000
_cell.angle_alpha   90.00
_cell.angle_beta   90.00
_cell.angle_gamma   90.00
#
_symmetry.space_group_name_H-M   'P 1'
#
loop_
_entity.id
_entity.type
_entity.pdbx_description
1 polymer ?
#
loop_
_entity_poly.entity_id
_entity_poly.type
_entity_poly.pdbx_seq_one_letter_code
_entity_poly.pdbx_strand_id
1 'polypeptide(L)'
;MREKLYDAKLPTDSVIKTDLEYISHHWREPCFDLWEEVWGHHFFTRLLERTALVEGAALATRLGDAGAARWYLEQSRALGDELLLHWDPGRNHLVATRDQDGWPGSRSGLDSSVIIATLGGYATEDDLHLEGVSPYSVDQEQVLATAAAVESTFEAMYLINDPSQRIEGIAIGRYPEDRYDGYRTDSLGNPWPSLTIGFAAYYYKLAERYLRLGRAVLTSTNLPFFQRLPLEGARFRPGEELHLGDPRFDEVVDALRRKGDAFLERVHHHINPDGSLSEQMNRYTGCQQGAPDLSMNYAGYILADEMRGRRASSR
;
A
#
# COMPACT_ATOMS: atom_id res chain seq x y z
N MET A 1 -25.67 18.33 -12.04
CA MET A 1 -24.34 17.75 -11.72
C MET A 1 -24.45 16.75 -10.58
N ARG A 2 -25.02 17.13 -9.42
CA ARG A 2 -25.26 16.23 -8.28
C ARG A 2 -25.97 14.91 -8.63
N GLU A 3 -27.11 14.97 -9.32
CA GLU A 3 -27.87 13.78 -9.72
C GLU A 3 -27.16 12.89 -10.74
N LYS A 4 -26.16 13.40 -11.47
CA LYS A 4 -25.33 12.58 -12.36
C LYS A 4 -24.24 11.82 -11.61
N LEU A 5 -23.85 12.31 -10.44
CA LEU A 5 -22.83 11.70 -9.60
C LEU A 5 -23.46 10.71 -8.62
N TYR A 6 -24.57 11.07 -7.99
CA TYR A 6 -25.30 10.19 -7.07
C TYR A 6 -26.80 10.49 -7.06
N ASP A 7 -27.62 9.44 -7.11
CA ASP A 7 -29.03 9.46 -6.76
C ASP A 7 -29.42 8.29 -5.83
N ALA A 8 -30.53 8.44 -5.11
CA ALA A 8 -31.06 7.43 -4.20
C ALA A 8 -32.06 6.50 -4.92
N LYS A 9 -31.76 6.08 -6.16
CA LYS A 9 -32.63 5.24 -7.00
C LYS A 9 -31.95 3.92 -7.33
N LEU A 10 -32.78 2.91 -7.63
CA LEU A 10 -32.34 1.65 -8.21
C LEU A 10 -33.41 1.17 -9.23
N PRO A 11 -33.07 0.95 -10.52
CA PRO A 11 -31.75 1.17 -11.12
C PRO A 11 -31.35 2.66 -11.08
N THR A 12 -30.04 2.91 -11.04
CA THR A 12 -29.45 4.25 -11.06
C THR A 12 -28.76 4.48 -12.40
N ASP A 13 -28.72 5.74 -12.85
CA ASP A 13 -27.88 6.19 -13.98
C ASP A 13 -26.71 7.06 -13.49
N SER A 14 -26.53 7.15 -12.17
CA SER A 14 -25.52 8.02 -11.54
C SER A 14 -24.22 7.26 -11.30
N VAL A 15 -23.08 7.93 -11.53
CA VAL A 15 -21.76 7.26 -11.59
C VAL A 15 -21.38 6.59 -10.27
N ILE A 16 -21.38 7.32 -9.16
CA ILE A 16 -20.92 6.82 -7.86
C ILE A 16 -21.85 5.71 -7.34
N LYS A 17 -23.17 5.88 -7.52
CA LYS A 17 -24.15 4.88 -7.09
C LYS A 17 -23.96 3.58 -7.87
N THR A 18 -23.77 3.64 -9.19
CA THR A 18 -23.52 2.46 -10.02
C THR A 18 -22.29 1.69 -9.55
N ASP A 19 -21.17 2.38 -9.29
CA ASP A 19 -19.94 1.73 -8.82
C ASP A 19 -20.10 1.09 -7.44
N LEU A 20 -20.76 1.79 -6.50
CA LEU A 20 -21.00 1.25 -5.15
C LEU A 20 -21.95 0.05 -5.16
N GLU A 21 -23.01 0.10 -5.98
CA GLU A 21 -23.89 -1.06 -6.16
C GLU A 21 -23.12 -2.24 -6.75
N TYR A 22 -22.31 -2.02 -7.79
CA TYR A 22 -21.47 -3.07 -8.38
C TYR A 22 -20.57 -3.73 -7.33
N ILE A 23 -19.77 -2.94 -6.60
CA ILE A 23 -18.89 -3.45 -5.55
C ILE A 23 -19.69 -4.23 -4.51
N SER A 24 -20.77 -3.64 -4.00
CA SER A 24 -21.56 -4.22 -2.90
C SER A 24 -22.21 -5.57 -3.26
N HIS A 25 -22.43 -5.82 -4.55
CA HIS A 25 -23.04 -7.05 -5.04
C HIS A 25 -22.03 -8.08 -5.59
N HIS A 26 -20.84 -7.66 -6.01
CA HIS A 26 -19.89 -8.52 -6.73
C HIS A 26 -18.56 -8.78 -6.02
N TRP A 27 -18.23 -8.11 -4.90
CA TRP A 27 -16.92 -8.27 -4.23
C TRP A 27 -16.56 -9.72 -3.81
N ARG A 28 -17.56 -10.61 -3.71
CA ARG A 28 -17.36 -12.04 -3.39
C ARG A 28 -16.92 -12.87 -4.60
N GLU A 29 -17.12 -12.37 -5.81
CA GLU A 29 -16.70 -13.03 -7.03
C GLU A 29 -15.17 -12.90 -7.17
N PRO A 30 -14.47 -13.93 -7.67
CA PRO A 30 -13.07 -13.79 -8.03
C PRO A 30 -12.92 -12.84 -9.22
N CYS A 31 -11.77 -12.17 -9.31
CA CYS A 31 -11.42 -11.28 -10.40
C CYS A 31 -9.93 -11.43 -10.75
N PHE A 32 -9.44 -10.65 -11.72
CA PHE A 32 -7.99 -10.51 -11.91
C PHE A 32 -7.41 -9.53 -10.88
N ASP A 33 -6.16 -9.76 -10.48
CA ASP A 33 -5.40 -8.83 -9.66
C ASP A 33 -5.09 -7.53 -10.41
N LEU A 34 -4.61 -6.52 -9.67
CA LEU A 34 -4.18 -5.23 -10.25
C LEU A 34 -3.05 -5.35 -11.28
N TRP A 35 -2.38 -6.50 -11.33
CA TRP A 35 -1.34 -6.82 -12.29
C TRP A 35 -1.87 -7.50 -13.56
N GLU A 36 -3.17 -7.77 -13.61
CA GLU A 36 -3.88 -8.39 -14.74
C GLU A 36 -3.42 -9.83 -15.06
N GLU A 37 -3.03 -10.59 -14.04
CA GLU A 37 -2.34 -11.88 -14.22
C GLU A 37 -2.99 -13.05 -13.51
N VAL A 38 -3.47 -12.84 -12.29
CA VAL A 38 -3.91 -13.90 -11.39
C VAL A 38 -5.41 -13.79 -11.19
N TRP A 39 -6.14 -14.89 -11.43
CA TRP A 39 -7.56 -14.96 -11.13
C TRP A 39 -7.80 -15.50 -9.71
N GLY A 40 -8.43 -14.71 -8.84
CA GLY A 40 -8.72 -15.10 -7.46
C GLY A 40 -9.28 -13.96 -6.62
N HIS A 41 -8.96 -13.97 -5.33
CA HIS A 41 -9.34 -12.92 -4.37
C HIS A 41 -8.12 -12.17 -3.87
N HIS A 42 -8.08 -10.86 -4.08
CA HIS A 42 -6.87 -10.08 -3.90
C HIS A 42 -7.00 -9.09 -2.75
N PHE A 43 -5.98 -9.03 -1.91
CA PHE A 43 -5.92 -8.12 -0.77
C PHE A 43 -6.10 -6.66 -1.20
N PHE A 44 -5.40 -6.26 -2.27
CA PHE A 44 -5.48 -4.91 -2.82
C PHE A 44 -6.91 -4.54 -3.22
N THR A 45 -7.53 -5.37 -4.07
CA THR A 45 -8.89 -5.14 -4.56
C THR A 45 -9.88 -5.07 -3.40
N ARG A 46 -9.85 -6.06 -2.51
CA ARG A 46 -10.72 -6.12 -1.33
C ARG A 46 -10.56 -4.90 -0.43
N LEU A 47 -9.33 -4.47 -0.12
CA LEU A 47 -9.12 -3.32 0.76
C LEU A 47 -9.68 -2.03 0.16
N LEU A 48 -9.51 -1.82 -1.16
CA LEU A 48 -10.07 -0.64 -1.85
C LEU A 48 -11.58 -0.70 -2.01
N GLU A 49 -12.15 -1.85 -2.37
CA GLU A 49 -13.61 -2.06 -2.42
C GLU A 49 -14.26 -1.76 -1.07
N ARG A 50 -13.65 -2.25 0.01
CA ARG A 50 -14.12 -1.97 1.36
C ARG A 50 -14.08 -0.49 1.70
N THR A 51 -12.98 0.17 1.35
CA THR A 51 -12.80 1.62 1.55
C THR A 51 -13.88 2.39 0.78
N ALA A 52 -14.14 2.02 -0.47
CA ALA A 52 -15.19 2.61 -1.29
C ALA A 52 -16.59 2.43 -0.67
N LEU A 53 -16.93 1.24 -0.17
CA LEU A 53 -18.21 0.99 0.50
C LEU A 53 -18.39 1.81 1.77
N VAL A 54 -17.31 1.96 2.55
CA VAL A 54 -17.30 2.76 3.77
C VAL A 54 -17.49 4.26 3.47
N GLU A 55 -16.71 4.82 2.54
CA GLU A 55 -16.87 6.23 2.11
C GLU A 55 -18.24 6.46 1.44
N GLY A 56 -18.68 5.47 0.65
CA GLY A 56 -19.98 5.44 -0.01
C GLY A 56 -21.15 5.44 0.97
N ALA A 57 -21.03 4.74 2.09
CA ALA A 57 -22.03 4.77 3.15
C ALA A 57 -22.14 6.14 3.83
N ALA A 58 -20.99 6.79 4.08
CA ALA A 58 -20.95 8.14 4.62
C ALA A 58 -21.59 9.15 3.65
N LEU A 59 -21.29 9.02 2.35
CA LEU A 59 -21.93 9.82 1.31
C LEU A 59 -23.44 9.58 1.24
N ALA A 60 -23.88 8.32 1.18
CA ALA A 60 -25.30 7.93 1.14
C ALA A 60 -26.07 8.52 2.34
N THR A 61 -25.48 8.45 3.54
CA THR A 61 -26.03 9.06 4.76
C THR A 61 -26.23 10.57 4.61
N ARG A 62 -25.20 11.30 4.14
CA ARG A 62 -25.29 12.76 3.90
C ARG A 62 -26.33 13.13 2.85
N LEU A 63 -26.62 12.22 1.92
CA LEU A 63 -27.57 12.42 0.83
C LEU A 63 -28.99 11.91 1.14
N GLY A 64 -29.22 11.35 2.34
CA GLY A 64 -30.52 10.87 2.77
C GLY A 64 -30.90 9.48 2.25
N ASP A 65 -29.97 8.72 1.67
CA ASP A 65 -30.15 7.32 1.26
C ASP A 65 -29.73 6.37 2.40
N ALA A 66 -30.53 6.34 3.46
CA ALA A 66 -30.23 5.54 4.65
C ALA A 66 -30.27 4.02 4.39
N GLY A 67 -30.99 3.57 3.36
CA GLY A 67 -31.05 2.17 2.95
C GLY A 67 -29.72 1.71 2.38
N ALA A 68 -29.20 2.45 1.40
CA ALA A 68 -27.90 2.17 0.81
C ALA A 68 -26.75 2.33 1.81
N ALA A 69 -26.79 3.35 2.66
CA ALA A 69 -25.79 3.54 3.70
C ALA A 69 -25.66 2.29 4.60
N ARG A 70 -26.79 1.71 5.02
CA ARG A 70 -26.81 0.49 5.83
C ARG A 70 -26.26 -0.72 5.06
N TRP A 71 -26.70 -0.88 3.81
CA TRP A 71 -26.25 -1.97 2.94
C TRP A 71 -24.74 -1.94 2.71
N TYR A 72 -24.18 -0.79 2.34
CA TYR A 72 -22.74 -0.65 2.11
C TYR A 72 -21.93 -0.91 3.38
N LEU A 73 -22.39 -0.46 4.55
CA LEU A 73 -21.74 -0.79 5.83
C LEU A 73 -21.78 -2.29 6.12
N GLU A 74 -22.90 -2.96 5.87
CA GLU A 74 -23.00 -4.41 6.02
C GLU A 74 -22.02 -5.16 5.11
N GLN A 75 -21.96 -4.81 3.82
CA GLN A 75 -21.02 -5.41 2.89
C GLN A 75 -19.56 -5.13 3.27
N SER A 76 -19.25 -3.90 3.72
CA SER A 76 -17.89 -3.55 4.18
C SER A 76 -17.42 -4.34 5.40
N ARG A 77 -18.33 -4.73 6.30
CA ARG A 77 -18.01 -5.57 7.46
C ARG A 77 -17.67 -6.99 7.03
N ALA A 78 -18.52 -7.60 6.20
CA ALA A 78 -18.28 -8.93 5.66
C ALA A 78 -16.98 -8.98 4.84
N LEU A 79 -16.67 -7.94 4.06
CA LEU A 79 -15.41 -7.82 3.35
C LEU A 79 -14.22 -7.65 4.32
N GLY A 80 -14.42 -6.94 5.44
CA GLY A 80 -13.45 -6.85 6.53
C GLY A 80 -13.06 -8.21 7.10
N ASP A 81 -14.04 -9.10 7.34
CA ASP A 81 -13.78 -10.47 7.82
C ASP A 81 -12.94 -11.27 6.81
N GLU A 82 -13.22 -11.11 5.53
CA GLU A 82 -12.49 -11.75 4.42
C GLU A 82 -11.06 -11.22 4.26
N LEU A 83 -10.82 -9.95 4.55
CA LEU A 83 -9.47 -9.36 4.60
C LEU A 83 -8.60 -10.00 5.70
N LEU A 84 -9.18 -10.37 6.85
CA LEU A 84 -8.44 -11.01 7.95
C LEU A 84 -7.84 -12.36 7.52
N LEU A 85 -8.45 -13.04 6.57
CA LEU A 85 -7.98 -14.32 6.06
C LEU A 85 -6.69 -14.19 5.24
N HIS A 86 -6.29 -12.99 4.79
CA HIS A 86 -5.05 -12.80 4.06
C HIS A 86 -3.80 -12.92 4.94
N TRP A 87 -3.92 -12.87 6.26
CA TRP A 87 -2.76 -13.04 7.15
C TRP A 87 -2.31 -14.50 7.22
N ASP A 88 -1.05 -14.76 6.90
CA ASP A 88 -0.40 -16.05 7.13
C ASP A 88 0.59 -15.93 8.30
N PRO A 89 0.23 -16.38 9.52
CA PRO A 89 1.12 -16.29 10.67
C PRO A 89 2.34 -17.20 10.56
N GLY A 90 2.27 -18.28 9.76
CA GLY A 90 3.40 -19.18 9.54
C GLY A 90 4.48 -18.56 8.66
N ARG A 91 4.07 -17.70 7.71
CA ARG A 91 4.99 -16.93 6.87
C ARG A 91 5.31 -15.52 7.42
N ASN A 92 4.54 -15.05 8.41
CA ASN A 92 4.66 -13.72 9.00
C ASN A 92 4.51 -12.58 7.97
N HIS A 93 3.62 -12.75 6.99
CA HIS A 93 3.23 -11.69 6.06
C HIS A 93 1.79 -11.90 5.56
N LEU A 94 1.19 -10.84 5.04
CA LEU A 94 -0.06 -10.88 4.31
C LEU A 94 0.18 -11.54 2.94
N VAL A 95 -0.69 -12.47 2.58
CA VAL A 95 -0.71 -13.14 1.28
C VAL A 95 -1.60 -12.32 0.34
N ALA A 96 -1.02 -11.84 -0.76
CA ALA A 96 -1.69 -10.94 -1.68
C ALA A 96 -2.92 -11.55 -2.36
N THR A 97 -2.87 -12.84 -2.69
CA THR A 97 -3.95 -13.55 -3.39
C THR A 97 -4.36 -14.81 -2.65
N ARG A 98 -5.67 -14.98 -2.49
CA ARG A 98 -6.32 -16.17 -1.96
C ARG A 98 -7.19 -16.82 -3.04
N ASP A 99 -7.48 -18.10 -2.85
CA ASP A 99 -8.44 -18.87 -3.66
C ASP A 99 -8.17 -18.79 -5.16
N GLN A 100 -6.88 -18.76 -5.51
CA GLN A 100 -6.40 -18.74 -6.88
C GLN A 100 -6.76 -20.03 -7.62
N ASP A 101 -7.11 -19.93 -8.90
CA ASP A 101 -7.45 -21.06 -9.78
C ASP A 101 -6.24 -21.93 -10.22
N GLY A 102 -5.06 -21.66 -9.68
CA GLY A 102 -3.82 -22.39 -9.94
C GLY A 102 -2.97 -21.82 -11.09
N TRP A 103 -3.39 -20.76 -11.77
CA TRP A 103 -2.61 -20.11 -12.82
C TRP A 103 -2.37 -18.60 -12.57
N PRO A 104 -1.19 -18.05 -12.89
CA PRO A 104 0.09 -18.73 -13.07
C PRO A 104 0.52 -19.51 -11.80
N GLY A 105 1.50 -20.41 -11.89
CA GLY A 105 1.86 -21.31 -10.77
C GLY A 105 2.13 -20.62 -9.42
N SER A 106 2.22 -21.42 -8.35
CA SER A 106 2.28 -20.95 -6.96
C SER A 106 3.31 -19.83 -6.71
N ARG A 107 2.84 -18.72 -6.12
CA ARG A 107 3.65 -17.60 -5.62
C ARG A 107 3.86 -17.72 -4.10
N SER A 108 4.89 -17.09 -3.57
CA SER A 108 5.12 -16.96 -2.11
C SER A 108 3.98 -16.25 -1.39
N GLY A 109 3.23 -15.41 -2.12
CA GLY A 109 2.18 -14.56 -1.59
C GLY A 109 2.66 -13.15 -1.20
N LEU A 110 3.97 -12.90 -1.23
CA LEU A 110 4.52 -11.55 -1.07
C LEU A 110 4.25 -10.72 -2.33
N ASP A 111 3.69 -9.54 -2.14
CA ASP A 111 3.41 -8.61 -3.23
C ASP A 111 3.38 -7.18 -2.68
N SER A 112 4.02 -6.24 -3.39
CA SER A 112 4.05 -4.82 -3.03
C SER A 112 2.66 -4.19 -3.04
N SER A 113 1.71 -4.75 -3.79
CA SER A 113 0.32 -4.30 -3.81
C SER A 113 -0.34 -4.32 -2.43
N VAL A 114 0.07 -5.20 -1.52
CA VAL A 114 -0.42 -5.19 -0.13
C VAL A 114 -0.11 -3.85 0.53
N ILE A 115 1.11 -3.35 0.34
CA ILE A 115 1.55 -2.07 0.92
C ILE A 115 0.88 -0.91 0.19
N ILE A 116 0.83 -0.94 -1.14
CA ILE A 116 0.20 0.12 -1.93
C ILE A 116 -1.30 0.25 -1.61
N ALA A 117 -1.99 -0.86 -1.33
CA ALA A 117 -3.41 -0.85 -0.95
C ALA A 117 -3.68 0.03 0.28
N THR A 118 -2.74 0.06 1.24
CA THR A 118 -2.85 0.88 2.47
C THR A 118 -2.71 2.38 2.22
N LEU A 119 -2.28 2.79 1.03
CA LEU A 119 -2.22 4.18 0.62
C LEU A 119 -3.57 4.71 0.13
N GLY A 120 -4.47 3.82 -0.32
CA GLY A 120 -5.78 4.18 -0.85
C GLY A 120 -6.73 4.82 0.16
N GLY A 121 -7.75 5.51 -0.36
CA GLY A 121 -8.72 6.30 0.40
C GLY A 121 -8.24 7.74 0.62
N TYR A 122 -9.12 8.72 0.38
CA TYR A 122 -8.85 10.14 0.70
C TYR A 122 -9.32 10.47 2.11
N ALA A 123 -10.28 9.71 2.64
CA ALA A 123 -10.63 9.82 4.03
C ALA A 123 -9.44 9.37 4.89
N THR A 124 -8.92 10.30 5.69
CA THR A 124 -8.19 9.87 6.88
C THR A 124 -9.16 9.08 7.77
N GLU A 125 -8.66 8.11 8.55
CA GLU A 125 -9.52 7.33 9.48
C GLU A 125 -10.38 8.25 10.38
N ASP A 126 -9.94 9.49 10.58
CA ASP A 126 -10.62 10.54 11.33
C ASP A 126 -11.75 11.22 10.54
N ASP A 127 -11.66 11.38 9.21
CA ASP A 127 -12.67 12.04 8.36
C ASP A 127 -14.00 11.27 8.33
N LEU A 128 -13.96 9.99 8.70
CA LEU A 128 -15.13 9.15 8.77
C LEU A 128 -15.62 8.94 10.20
N HIS A 129 -14.93 9.44 11.23
CA HIS A 129 -15.14 9.00 12.63
C HIS A 129 -15.11 7.46 12.74
N LEU A 130 -14.28 6.81 11.93
CA LEU A 130 -14.20 5.35 11.84
C LEU A 130 -12.85 4.84 12.35
N GLU A 131 -12.43 5.34 13.52
CA GLU A 131 -11.37 4.70 14.28
C GLU A 131 -11.68 3.20 14.44
N GLY A 132 -10.72 2.34 14.10
CA GLY A 132 -10.83 0.88 14.24
C GLY A 132 -11.56 0.17 13.09
N VAL A 133 -11.85 0.85 11.98
CA VAL A 133 -12.57 0.22 10.86
C VAL A 133 -11.66 -0.23 9.74
N SER A 134 -10.45 0.32 9.49
CA SER A 134 -9.54 -0.36 8.54
C SER A 134 -8.84 -1.53 9.23
N PRO A 135 -9.08 -2.79 8.82
CA PRO A 135 -8.36 -3.93 9.42
C PRO A 135 -6.85 -3.86 9.15
N TYR A 136 -6.42 -3.03 8.19
CA TYR A 136 -5.03 -2.92 7.74
C TYR A 136 -4.63 -1.47 7.46
N SER A 137 -4.66 -0.62 8.50
CA SER A 137 -3.99 0.68 8.49
C SER A 137 -2.47 0.53 8.34
N VAL A 138 -1.77 1.60 7.95
CA VAL A 138 -0.31 1.57 7.71
C VAL A 138 0.51 1.14 8.92
N ASP A 139 -0.01 1.32 10.14
CA ASP A 139 0.64 0.96 11.40
C ASP A 139 0.27 -0.43 11.94
N GLN A 140 -0.61 -1.18 11.25
CA GLN A 140 -0.95 -2.55 11.67
C GLN A 140 0.27 -3.45 11.60
N GLU A 141 0.44 -4.31 12.60
CA GLU A 141 1.63 -5.16 12.73
C GLU A 141 1.85 -6.08 11.52
N GLN A 142 0.77 -6.58 10.92
CA GLN A 142 0.81 -7.43 9.73
C GLN A 142 1.28 -6.66 8.49
N VAL A 143 0.90 -5.38 8.36
CA VAL A 143 1.34 -4.51 7.26
C VAL A 143 2.82 -4.20 7.43
N LEU A 144 3.25 -3.83 8.63
CA LEU A 144 4.66 -3.57 8.95
C LEU A 144 5.54 -4.81 8.70
N ALA A 145 5.09 -5.99 9.16
CA ALA A 145 5.77 -7.26 8.91
C ALA A 145 5.89 -7.57 7.41
N THR A 146 4.81 -7.34 6.65
CA THR A 146 4.80 -7.53 5.20
C THR A 146 5.74 -6.57 4.49
N ALA A 147 5.77 -5.29 4.87
CA ALA A 147 6.69 -4.30 4.32
C ALA A 147 8.15 -4.72 4.55
N ALA A 148 8.48 -5.18 5.76
CA ALA A 148 9.82 -5.68 6.08
C ALA A 148 10.20 -6.91 5.23
N ALA A 149 9.28 -7.85 5.03
CA ALA A 149 9.50 -9.02 4.21
C ALA A 149 9.71 -8.65 2.73
N VAL A 150 8.84 -7.80 2.16
CA VAL A 150 8.94 -7.30 0.78
C VAL A 150 10.29 -6.61 0.56
N GLU A 151 10.68 -5.70 1.45
CA GLU A 151 11.95 -5.02 1.34
C GLU A 151 13.14 -5.97 1.43
N SER A 152 13.13 -6.89 2.41
CA SER A 152 14.22 -7.87 2.56
C SER A 152 14.38 -8.73 1.32
N THR A 153 13.27 -9.10 0.67
CA THR A 153 13.29 -9.90 -0.55
C THR A 153 13.87 -9.11 -1.71
N PHE A 154 13.41 -7.88 -1.97
CA PHE A 154 13.90 -7.09 -3.10
C PHE A 154 15.31 -6.54 -2.91
N GLU A 155 15.70 -6.24 -1.67
CA GLU A 155 17.08 -5.88 -1.32
C GLU A 155 18.06 -7.00 -1.71
N ALA A 156 17.71 -8.26 -1.46
CA ALA A 156 18.53 -9.41 -1.82
C ALA A 156 18.45 -9.79 -3.32
N MET A 157 17.35 -9.46 -3.99
CA MET A 157 17.03 -9.96 -5.32
C MET A 157 17.60 -9.09 -6.46
N TYR A 158 17.65 -7.78 -6.28
CA TYR A 158 18.04 -6.84 -7.32
C TYR A 158 19.48 -6.36 -7.11
N LEU A 159 20.32 -6.48 -8.14
CA LEU A 159 21.72 -6.08 -8.04
C LEU A 159 21.86 -4.58 -7.78
N ILE A 160 20.95 -3.76 -8.33
CA ILE A 160 20.91 -2.31 -8.07
C ILE A 160 20.71 -1.95 -6.59
N ASN A 161 20.23 -2.88 -5.77
CA ASN A 161 20.05 -2.68 -4.32
C ASN A 161 21.30 -3.06 -3.50
N ASP A 162 22.38 -3.52 -4.14
CA ASP A 162 23.60 -3.87 -3.43
C ASP A 162 24.17 -2.65 -2.69
N PRO A 163 24.35 -2.71 -1.36
CA PRO A 163 24.87 -1.60 -0.56
C PRO A 163 26.25 -1.09 -1.00
N SER A 164 27.05 -1.92 -1.67
CA SER A 164 28.34 -1.52 -2.24
C SER A 164 28.22 -0.46 -3.34
N GLN A 165 27.04 -0.31 -3.96
CA GLN A 165 26.77 0.75 -4.92
C GLN A 165 26.63 2.13 -4.27
N ARG A 166 26.42 2.20 -2.95
CA ARG A 166 26.28 3.45 -2.16
C ARG A 166 25.19 4.39 -2.68
N ILE A 167 24.11 3.81 -3.21
CA ILE A 167 22.90 4.54 -3.55
C ILE A 167 21.91 4.34 -2.39
N GLU A 168 21.27 5.42 -1.95
CA GLU A 168 20.31 5.35 -0.84
C GLU A 168 19.04 4.58 -1.24
N GLY A 169 18.38 4.01 -0.23
CA GLY A 169 17.13 3.26 -0.41
C GLY A 169 17.30 1.98 -1.21
N ILE A 170 16.19 1.30 -1.46
CA ILE A 170 16.14 0.11 -2.32
C ILE A 170 15.04 0.27 -3.35
N ALA A 171 15.23 -0.29 -4.54
CA ALA A 171 14.21 -0.36 -5.56
C ALA A 171 13.27 -1.56 -5.30
N ILE A 172 11.98 -1.35 -5.50
CA ILE A 172 10.91 -2.31 -5.19
C ILE A 172 10.22 -2.75 -6.48
N GLY A 173 9.96 -4.05 -6.63
CA GLY A 173 9.19 -4.62 -7.75
C GLY A 173 7.80 -5.09 -7.34
N ARG A 174 7.07 -5.76 -8.23
CA ARG A 174 5.69 -6.23 -7.99
C ARG A 174 5.64 -7.33 -6.94
N TYR A 175 6.18 -8.49 -7.28
CA TYR A 175 6.29 -9.67 -6.40
C TYR A 175 7.54 -10.50 -6.77
N PRO A 176 8.06 -11.35 -5.89
CA PRO A 176 9.36 -12.03 -6.07
C PRO A 176 9.44 -12.93 -7.31
N GLU A 177 8.33 -13.56 -7.68
CA GLU A 177 8.23 -14.52 -8.79
C GLU A 177 7.94 -13.85 -10.15
N ASP A 178 7.97 -12.51 -10.20
CA ASP A 178 7.67 -11.75 -11.41
C ASP A 178 8.61 -12.12 -12.56
N ARG A 179 8.01 -12.29 -13.75
CA ARG A 179 8.69 -12.63 -15.02
C ARG A 179 8.47 -11.60 -16.12
N TYR A 180 7.73 -10.53 -15.83
CA TYR A 180 7.48 -9.44 -16.76
C TYR A 180 8.62 -8.43 -16.71
N ASP A 181 9.38 -8.31 -17.80
CA ASP A 181 10.49 -7.37 -17.90
C ASP A 181 10.12 -6.02 -18.52
N GLY A 182 8.82 -5.73 -18.69
CA GLY A 182 8.35 -4.53 -19.37
C GLY A 182 8.02 -4.76 -20.85
N TYR A 183 8.46 -5.89 -21.42
CA TYR A 183 8.18 -6.26 -22.82
C TYR A 183 7.65 -7.69 -22.97
N ARG A 184 8.13 -8.62 -22.14
CA ARG A 184 7.82 -10.06 -22.23
C ARG A 184 7.65 -10.66 -20.84
N THR A 185 6.93 -11.78 -20.77
CA THR A 185 6.60 -12.50 -19.52
C THR A 185 7.38 -13.81 -19.32
N ASP A 186 8.36 -14.09 -20.19
CA ASP A 186 9.26 -15.24 -20.10
C ASP A 186 10.68 -14.86 -19.64
N SER A 187 10.79 -13.74 -18.94
CA SER A 187 12.03 -13.12 -18.47
C SER A 187 12.08 -13.04 -16.95
N LEU A 188 12.89 -12.14 -16.40
CA LEU A 188 12.94 -11.82 -14.97
C LEU A 188 12.31 -10.44 -14.74
N GLY A 189 11.43 -10.35 -13.75
CA GLY A 189 10.81 -9.10 -13.33
C GLY A 189 11.84 -8.11 -12.77
N ASN A 190 11.50 -6.83 -12.90
CA ASN A 190 12.32 -5.70 -12.47
C ASN A 190 11.66 -4.90 -11.35
N PRO A 191 12.43 -4.02 -10.68
CA PRO A 191 11.86 -2.94 -9.89
C PRO A 191 11.04 -1.95 -10.73
N TRP A 192 10.02 -1.36 -10.10
CA TRP A 192 9.10 -0.38 -10.68
C TRP A 192 9.27 0.97 -9.95
N PRO A 193 9.42 2.09 -10.66
CA PRO A 193 9.45 3.41 -10.04
C PRO A 193 8.21 3.68 -9.20
N SER A 194 7.01 3.40 -9.72
CA SER A 194 5.74 3.60 -9.00
C SER A 194 5.70 2.90 -7.65
N LEU A 195 6.18 1.67 -7.57
CA LEU A 195 6.20 0.88 -6.33
C LEU A 195 7.28 1.39 -5.36
N THR A 196 8.42 1.77 -5.88
CA THR A 196 9.50 2.37 -5.09
C THR A 196 9.04 3.71 -4.47
N ILE A 197 8.37 4.56 -5.25
CA ILE A 197 7.75 5.81 -4.77
C ILE A 197 6.59 5.52 -3.82
N GLY A 198 5.79 4.49 -4.09
CA GLY A 198 4.71 4.07 -3.20
C GLY A 198 5.21 3.66 -1.82
N PHE A 199 6.37 2.99 -1.73
CA PHE A 199 7.02 2.73 -0.45
C PHE A 199 7.46 4.03 0.23
N ALA A 200 7.95 5.03 -0.50
CA ALA A 200 8.21 6.35 0.08
C ALA A 200 6.95 6.97 0.72
N ALA A 201 5.83 6.98 -0.03
CA ALA A 201 4.54 7.46 0.45
C ALA A 201 4.07 6.68 1.71
N TYR A 202 4.23 5.35 1.73
CA TYR A 202 3.91 4.52 2.88
C TYR A 202 4.69 4.93 4.13
N TYR A 203 6.01 5.13 4.01
CA TYR A 203 6.85 5.56 5.12
C TYR A 203 6.48 6.95 5.65
N TYR A 204 6.14 7.89 4.78
CA TYR A 204 5.62 9.20 5.19
C TYR A 204 4.26 9.10 5.90
N LYS A 205 3.33 8.32 5.34
CA LYS A 205 2.00 8.08 5.92
C LYS A 205 2.10 7.42 7.30
N LEU A 206 3.03 6.47 7.47
CA LEU A 206 3.29 5.81 8.76
C LEU A 206 3.89 6.77 9.79
N ALA A 207 4.84 7.63 9.39
CA ALA A 207 5.39 8.64 10.28
C ALA A 207 4.30 9.62 10.76
N GLU A 208 3.42 10.08 9.86
CA GLU A 208 2.27 10.92 10.22
C GLU A 208 1.31 10.18 11.15
N ARG A 209 1.04 8.89 10.87
CA ARG A 209 0.18 8.03 11.68
C ARG A 209 0.66 7.91 13.11
N TYR A 210 1.96 7.63 13.32
CA TYR A 210 2.52 7.56 14.67
C TYR A 210 2.48 8.90 15.39
N LEU A 211 2.83 10.00 14.72
CA LEU A 211 2.75 11.33 15.32
C LEU A 211 1.32 11.67 15.77
N ARG A 212 0.33 11.30 14.96
CA ARG A 212 -1.09 11.51 15.27
C ARG A 212 -1.56 10.69 16.47
N LEU A 213 -1.19 9.40 16.50
CA LEU A 213 -1.51 8.51 17.62
C LEU A 213 -0.72 8.84 18.90
N GLY A 214 0.41 9.53 18.76
CA GLY A 214 1.36 9.78 19.85
C GLY A 214 2.00 8.51 20.41
N ARG A 215 1.97 7.40 19.67
CA ARG A 215 2.57 6.12 20.07
C ARG A 215 2.91 5.20 18.91
N ALA A 216 3.88 4.32 19.12
CA ALA A 216 4.22 3.18 18.27
C ALA A 216 4.32 1.91 19.13
N VAL A 217 3.62 0.85 18.73
CA VAL A 217 3.55 -0.41 19.47
C VAL A 217 4.40 -1.47 18.77
N LEU A 218 5.31 -2.08 19.52
CA LEU A 218 6.22 -3.09 19.02
C LEU A 218 5.75 -4.46 19.49
N THR A 219 5.52 -5.35 18.55
CA THR A 219 5.09 -6.73 18.78
C THR A 219 6.14 -7.69 18.25
N SER A 220 5.99 -9.00 18.52
CA SER A 220 6.85 -9.99 17.89
C SER A 220 6.68 -10.03 16.37
N THR A 221 5.48 -9.74 15.88
CA THR A 221 5.11 -9.77 14.45
C THR A 221 5.82 -8.67 13.67
N ASN A 222 5.79 -7.42 14.18
CA ASN A 222 6.36 -6.26 13.48
C ASN A 222 7.81 -5.94 13.87
N LEU A 223 8.42 -6.67 14.81
CA LEU A 223 9.81 -6.41 15.22
C LEU A 223 10.81 -6.38 14.04
N PRO A 224 10.72 -7.27 13.02
CA PRO A 224 11.62 -7.21 11.86
C PRO A 224 11.57 -5.88 11.11
N PHE A 225 10.43 -5.18 11.12
CA PHE A 225 10.29 -3.86 10.52
C PHE A 225 11.14 -2.82 11.26
N PHE A 226 10.99 -2.73 12.59
CA PHE A 226 11.73 -1.77 13.40
C PHE A 226 13.25 -2.02 13.38
N GLN A 227 13.67 -3.28 13.25
CA GLN A 227 15.08 -3.65 13.11
C GLN A 227 15.71 -3.19 11.78
N ARG A 228 14.89 -2.92 10.76
CA ARG A 228 15.35 -2.39 9.46
C ARG A 228 15.39 -0.87 9.39
N LEU A 229 14.97 -0.17 10.46
CA LEU A 229 15.08 1.28 10.51
C LEU A 229 16.54 1.70 10.68
N PRO A 230 17.01 2.76 9.98
CA PRO A 230 18.37 3.26 10.09
C PRO A 230 18.57 4.01 11.41
N LEU A 231 18.65 3.26 12.50
CA LEU A 231 18.79 3.72 13.88
C LEU A 231 20.10 3.20 14.48
N GLU A 232 20.91 4.10 15.03
CA GLU A 232 22.17 3.73 15.68
C GLU A 232 21.92 3.23 17.11
N GLY A 233 22.32 1.99 17.41
CA GLY A 233 22.32 1.46 18.77
C GLY A 233 20.92 1.18 19.37
N ALA A 234 19.84 1.53 18.68
CA ALA A 234 18.48 1.24 19.12
C ALA A 234 18.26 -0.27 19.22
N ARG A 235 17.74 -0.72 20.36
CA ARG A 235 17.34 -2.12 20.58
C ARG A 235 15.89 -2.14 21.00
N PHE A 236 15.09 -2.81 20.19
CA PHE A 236 13.67 -2.98 20.41
C PHE A 236 13.37 -4.38 20.95
N ARG A 237 12.36 -4.49 21.81
CA ARG A 237 11.83 -5.77 22.30
C ARG A 237 10.33 -5.86 22.03
N PRO A 238 9.80 -7.07 21.80
CA PRO A 238 8.36 -7.28 21.75
C PRO A 238 7.67 -6.81 23.04
N GLY A 239 6.52 -6.16 22.90
CA GLY A 239 5.72 -5.60 23.99
C GLY A 239 6.14 -4.19 24.42
N GLU A 240 7.13 -3.58 23.78
CA GLU A 240 7.46 -2.16 24.00
C GLU A 240 6.44 -1.23 23.35
N GLU A 241 6.07 -0.16 24.05
CA GLU A 241 5.36 0.98 23.49
C GLU A 241 6.26 2.22 23.58
N LEU A 242 6.48 2.86 22.44
CA LEU A 242 7.15 4.17 22.37
C LEU A 242 6.07 5.24 22.34
N HIS A 243 6.19 6.26 23.18
CA HIS A 243 5.21 7.34 23.27
C HIS A 243 5.82 8.68 22.88
N LEU A 244 4.98 9.61 22.45
CA LEU A 244 5.38 10.98 22.18
C LEU A 244 6.09 11.57 23.42
N GLY A 245 7.29 12.12 23.21
CA GLY A 245 8.17 12.61 24.27
C GLY A 245 9.26 11.61 24.72
N ASP A 246 9.19 10.34 24.33
CA ASP A 246 10.34 9.42 24.36
C ASP A 246 11.30 9.78 23.20
N PRO A 247 12.58 10.10 23.44
CA PRO A 247 13.53 10.36 22.35
C PRO A 247 13.60 9.25 21.30
N ARG A 248 13.38 7.98 21.69
CA ARG A 248 13.34 6.85 20.74
C ARG A 248 12.14 6.90 19.81
N PHE A 249 11.02 7.47 20.26
CA PHE A 249 9.85 7.69 19.41
C PHE A 249 10.18 8.70 18.31
N ASP A 250 10.81 9.82 18.67
CA ASP A 250 11.23 10.85 17.73
C ASP A 250 12.27 10.29 16.72
N GLU A 251 13.24 9.50 17.21
CA GLU A 251 14.19 8.80 16.36
C GLU A 251 13.52 7.86 15.36
N VAL A 252 12.51 7.08 15.78
CA VAL A 252 11.73 6.21 14.89
C VAL A 252 11.00 7.03 13.82
N VAL A 253 10.29 8.10 14.22
CA VAL A 253 9.57 8.97 13.26
C VAL A 253 10.52 9.59 12.24
N ASP A 254 11.68 10.07 12.68
CA ASP A 254 12.68 10.64 11.79
C ASP A 254 13.32 9.58 10.89
N ALA A 255 13.55 8.37 11.38
CA ALA A 255 14.05 7.26 10.57
C ALA A 255 13.06 6.83 9.49
N LEU A 256 11.75 6.83 9.79
CA LEU A 256 10.70 6.57 8.79
C LEU A 256 10.74 7.62 7.68
N ARG A 257 10.84 8.91 8.03
CA ARG A 257 10.96 10.00 7.04
C ARG A 257 12.21 9.87 6.18
N ARG A 258 13.37 9.62 6.79
CA ARG A 258 14.63 9.40 6.04
C ARG A 258 14.53 8.20 5.11
N LYS A 259 13.83 7.15 5.51
CA LYS A 259 13.61 5.97 4.67
C LYS A 259 12.71 6.31 3.48
N GLY A 260 11.67 7.13 3.69
CA GLY A 260 10.88 7.70 2.60
C GLY A 260 11.72 8.53 1.62
N ASP A 261 12.60 9.40 2.13
CA ASP A 261 13.51 10.20 1.29
C ASP A 261 14.44 9.30 0.47
N ALA A 262 14.99 8.26 1.09
CA ALA A 262 15.89 7.31 0.46
C ALA A 262 15.23 6.52 -0.70
N PHE A 263 13.94 6.18 -0.59
CA PHE A 263 13.19 5.56 -1.69
C PHE A 263 12.99 6.52 -2.87
N LEU A 264 12.74 7.81 -2.62
CA LEU A 264 12.67 8.80 -3.69
C LEU A 264 14.04 8.98 -4.34
N GLU A 265 15.11 9.12 -3.54
CA GLU A 265 16.48 9.26 -4.06
C GLU A 265 16.88 8.06 -4.93
N ARG A 266 16.47 6.84 -4.56
CA ARG A 266 16.67 5.65 -5.39
C ARG A 266 16.08 5.81 -6.79
N VAL A 267 14.85 6.32 -6.90
CA VAL A 267 14.22 6.53 -8.22
C VAL A 267 14.87 7.69 -8.96
N HIS A 268 15.18 8.78 -8.26
CA HIS A 268 15.89 9.94 -8.83
C HIS A 268 17.24 9.53 -9.43
N HIS A 269 17.98 8.63 -8.79
CA HIS A 269 19.25 8.13 -9.31
C HIS A 269 19.11 7.41 -10.66
N HIS A 270 17.97 6.75 -10.88
CA HIS A 270 17.72 5.93 -12.07
C HIS A 270 16.83 6.60 -13.12
N ILE A 271 16.41 7.86 -12.90
CA ILE A 271 15.57 8.61 -13.85
C ILE A 271 16.29 8.83 -15.19
N ASN A 272 15.54 8.92 -16.29
CA ASN A 272 16.15 9.28 -17.57
C ASN A 272 16.72 10.71 -17.53
N PRO A 273 17.74 11.03 -18.35
CA PRO A 273 18.33 12.37 -18.39
C PRO A 273 17.34 13.51 -18.73
N ASP A 274 16.23 13.20 -19.40
CA ASP A 274 15.16 14.16 -19.73
C ASP A 274 14.10 14.28 -18.63
N GLY A 275 14.25 13.55 -17.52
CA GLY A 275 13.30 13.51 -16.40
C GLY A 275 12.14 12.54 -16.59
N SER A 276 12.08 11.79 -17.71
CA SER A 276 11.02 10.79 -17.92
C SER A 276 11.24 9.52 -17.08
N LEU A 277 10.14 8.86 -16.73
CA LEU A 277 10.14 7.59 -16.01
C LEU A 277 9.35 6.55 -16.79
N SER A 278 10.01 5.45 -17.11
CA SER A 278 9.36 4.28 -17.68
C SER A 278 8.70 3.44 -16.59
N GLU A 279 7.92 2.45 -16.98
CA GLU A 279 7.27 1.51 -16.08
C GLU A 279 8.24 0.79 -15.15
N GLN A 280 9.46 0.48 -15.61
CA GLN A 280 10.42 -0.35 -14.86
C GLN A 280 11.84 0.24 -14.89
N MET A 281 12.65 -0.17 -13.91
CA MET A 281 14.09 0.06 -13.85
C MET A 281 14.80 -1.29 -13.94
N ASN A 282 15.71 -1.48 -14.88
CA ASN A 282 16.42 -2.74 -15.06
C ASN A 282 17.05 -3.21 -13.73
N ARG A 283 16.75 -4.42 -13.29
CA ARG A 283 17.23 -4.96 -11.99
C ARG A 283 18.75 -5.05 -11.84
N TYR A 284 19.50 -4.99 -12.93
CA TYR A 284 20.95 -5.06 -12.95
C TYR A 284 21.62 -3.71 -13.16
N THR A 285 21.14 -2.91 -14.11
CA THR A 285 21.77 -1.65 -14.52
C THR A 285 21.05 -0.41 -14.01
N GLY A 286 19.78 -0.54 -13.63
CA GLY A 286 18.92 0.57 -13.24
C GLY A 286 18.41 1.42 -14.41
N CYS A 287 18.76 1.08 -15.65
CA CYS A 287 18.25 1.80 -16.83
C CYS A 287 16.72 1.67 -16.93
N GLN A 288 16.04 2.75 -17.28
CA GLN A 288 14.58 2.74 -17.48
C GLN A 288 14.19 1.82 -18.67
N GLN A 289 13.14 1.03 -18.51
CA GLN A 289 12.59 0.14 -19.55
C GLN A 289 11.08 -0.10 -19.37
N GLY A 290 10.46 -0.76 -20.35
CA GLY A 290 9.01 -0.95 -20.40
C GLY A 290 8.29 0.25 -21.02
N ALA A 291 7.01 0.44 -20.65
CA ALA A 291 6.20 1.54 -21.16
C ALA A 291 6.78 2.90 -20.75
N PRO A 292 7.01 3.84 -21.69
CA PRO A 292 7.52 5.17 -21.37
C PRO A 292 6.43 6.04 -20.71
N ASP A 293 6.86 6.99 -19.89
CA ASP A 293 5.99 8.01 -19.27
C ASP A 293 4.75 7.45 -18.57
N LEU A 294 4.93 6.37 -17.81
CA LEU A 294 3.81 5.72 -17.15
C LEU A 294 3.18 6.68 -16.12
N SER A 295 1.93 7.06 -16.36
CA SER A 295 1.20 8.07 -15.57
C SER A 295 1.19 7.78 -14.07
N MET A 296 1.17 6.51 -13.69
CA MET A 296 1.20 6.06 -12.29
C MET A 296 2.49 6.49 -11.56
N ASN A 297 3.64 6.59 -12.24
CA ASN A 297 4.87 7.08 -11.64
C ASN A 297 4.73 8.52 -11.17
N TYR A 298 4.18 9.38 -12.03
CA TYR A 298 3.99 10.80 -11.75
C TYR A 298 2.91 11.05 -10.69
N ALA A 299 1.80 10.29 -10.74
CA ALA A 299 0.79 10.32 -9.70
C ALA A 299 1.36 9.89 -8.33
N GLY A 300 2.21 8.85 -8.32
CA GLY A 300 2.93 8.39 -7.13
C GLY A 300 3.82 9.49 -6.54
N TYR A 301 4.55 10.23 -7.38
CA TYR A 301 5.38 11.34 -6.91
C TYR A 301 4.57 12.44 -6.23
N ILE A 302 3.44 12.85 -6.83
CA ILE A 302 2.55 13.85 -6.24
C ILE A 302 2.04 13.37 -4.88
N LEU A 303 1.62 12.11 -4.78
CA LEU A 303 1.16 11.51 -3.53
C LEU A 303 2.27 11.51 -2.46
N ALA A 304 3.47 11.07 -2.83
CA ALA A 304 4.60 11.01 -1.91
C ALA A 304 5.03 12.41 -1.44
N ASP A 305 5.05 13.40 -2.33
CA ASP A 305 5.39 14.80 -1.99
C ASP A 305 4.33 15.41 -1.06
N GLU A 306 3.05 15.17 -1.32
CA GLU A 306 1.98 15.62 -0.43
C GLU A 306 2.13 15.02 0.98
N MET A 307 2.36 13.70 1.08
CA MET A 307 2.57 13.02 2.37
C MET A 307 3.85 13.47 3.08
N ARG A 308 4.92 13.74 2.34
CA ARG A 308 6.17 14.30 2.85
C ARG A 308 5.98 15.73 3.39
N GLY A 309 5.19 16.53 2.68
CA GLY A 309 4.92 17.94 2.94
C GLY A 309 3.92 18.21 4.06
N ARG A 310 3.16 17.22 4.53
CA ARG A 310 2.30 17.28 5.73
C ARG A 310 3.12 17.41 7.01
N ARG A 311 3.90 18.48 7.11
CA ARG A 311 4.42 19.03 8.37
C ARG A 311 3.28 19.79 9.04
N ALA A 312 2.83 19.26 10.18
CA ALA A 312 2.19 19.98 11.28
C ALA A 312 1.46 21.29 10.89
N SER A 313 0.42 21.18 10.07
CA SER A 313 -0.60 22.23 9.98
C SER A 313 -1.69 21.92 11.02
N SER A 314 -1.28 22.01 12.27
CA SER A 314 -2.16 22.02 13.45
C SER A 314 -1.44 22.83 14.53
N ARG A 315 -1.49 24.15 14.36
CA ARG A 315 -1.47 25.10 15.47
C ARG A 315 -2.90 25.42 15.84
#